data_AF-A0A7S2I235-F1
#
_entry.id   AF-A0A7S2I235-F1
#
_cell.length_a   1.000
_cell.length_b   1.000
_cell.length_c   1.000
_cell.angle_alpha   90.00
_cell.angle_beta   90.00
_cell.angle_gamma   90.00
#
_symmetry.space_group_name_H-M   'P 1'
#
loop_
_entity.id
_entity.type
_entity.pdbx_description
1 polymer ?
#
loop_
_entity_poly.entity_id
_entity_poly.type
_entity_poly.pdbx_seq_one_letter_code
_entity_poly.pdbx_strand_id
1 'polypeptide(L)'
;LAKTPGYAKSAFADNLSVFHGREVRQAPKARGGQGCVLQLSFAGTGESADPEGWTSAEMSDYNGWGHDGGRPWRRGEQLEREGCVRYKENFGNEAYGLHHRFYLHLDGRGQIWLAAEDGCEGEP
;
A
#
# COMPACT_ATOMS: atom_id res chain seq x y z
N LEU A 1 16.12 -8.86 12.31
CA LEU A 1 15.88 -8.64 10.86
C LEU A 1 17.09 -7.95 10.25
N ALA A 2 18.06 -8.73 9.79
CA ALA A 2 18.97 -8.35 8.73
C ALA A 2 18.84 -9.47 7.71
N LYS A 3 17.75 -9.49 6.92
CA LYS A 3 17.36 -10.68 6.14
C LYS A 3 17.27 -10.49 4.63
N THR A 4 17.49 -9.29 4.12
CA THR A 4 17.66 -9.07 2.67
C THR A 4 19.03 -8.44 2.44
N PRO A 5 20.05 -9.23 2.07
CA PRO A 5 21.39 -8.71 1.80
C PRO A 5 21.33 -7.61 0.73
N GLY A 6 21.88 -6.43 1.02
CA GLY A 6 21.91 -5.29 0.09
C GLY A 6 20.63 -4.44 0.04
N TYR A 7 19.61 -4.76 0.82
CA TYR A 7 18.35 -4.01 0.84
C TYR A 7 18.52 -2.65 1.55
N ALA A 8 18.19 -1.56 0.84
CA ALA A 8 18.13 -0.21 1.39
C ALA A 8 16.72 0.08 1.89
N LYS A 9 16.57 0.70 3.07
CA LYS A 9 15.27 1.10 3.62
C LYS A 9 14.75 2.35 2.90
N SER A 10 14.32 2.21 1.65
CA SER A 10 13.83 3.31 0.83
C SER A 10 12.78 2.83 -0.17
N ALA A 11 11.87 3.74 -0.56
CA ALA A 11 10.86 3.46 -1.58
C ALA A 11 11.48 2.94 -2.89
N PHE A 12 12.68 3.43 -3.25
CA PHE A 12 13.39 2.95 -4.44
C PHE A 12 13.77 1.46 -4.40
N ALA A 13 14.27 0.96 -3.25
CA ALA A 13 14.64 -0.45 -3.13
C ALA A 13 13.41 -1.37 -3.06
N ASP A 14 12.32 -0.86 -2.47
CA ASP A 14 11.06 -1.58 -2.39
C ASP A 14 10.40 -1.70 -3.77
N ASN A 15 10.38 -0.63 -4.55
CA ASN A 15 9.85 -0.60 -5.92
C ASN A 15 10.47 -1.67 -6.87
N LEU A 16 11.68 -2.16 -6.60
CA LEU A 16 12.36 -3.17 -7.42
C LEU A 16 12.17 -4.62 -6.92
N SER A 17 11.73 -4.82 -5.68
CA SER A 17 11.90 -6.12 -4.98
C SER A 17 10.70 -6.60 -4.16
N VAL A 18 9.73 -5.74 -3.86
CA VAL A 18 8.60 -6.06 -2.99
C VAL A 18 7.29 -5.54 -3.59
N PHE A 19 6.18 -6.18 -3.22
CA PHE A 19 4.86 -5.63 -3.51
C PHE A 19 4.65 -4.41 -2.62
N HIS A 20 4.01 -3.37 -3.16
CA HIS A 20 3.66 -2.18 -2.40
C HIS A 20 2.33 -1.61 -2.92
N GLY A 21 1.77 -0.68 -2.17
CA GLY A 21 0.51 -0.03 -2.49
C GLY A 21 -0.15 0.50 -1.23
N ARG A 22 -1.47 0.39 -1.08
CA ARG A 22 -2.18 0.99 0.05
C ARG A 22 -3.04 0.01 0.83
N GLU A 23 -3.00 0.12 2.15
CA GLU A 23 -4.11 -0.32 2.97
C GLU A 23 -5.19 0.76 2.89
N VAL A 24 -6.36 0.40 2.35
CA VAL A 24 -7.49 1.30 2.18
C VAL A 24 -8.60 0.90 3.13
N ARG A 25 -9.02 1.83 4.00
CA ARG A 25 -10.10 1.63 4.97
C ARG A 25 -11.33 2.43 4.60
N GLN A 26 -12.48 2.02 5.15
CA GLN A 26 -13.82 2.55 4.82
C GLN A 26 -14.18 2.43 3.34
N ALA A 27 -13.66 1.40 2.67
CA ALA A 27 -14.04 1.05 1.31
C ALA A 27 -15.37 0.27 1.32
N PRO A 28 -16.52 0.87 0.93
CA PRO A 28 -17.84 0.25 1.08
C PRO A 28 -18.05 -0.96 0.16
N LYS A 29 -17.20 -1.11 -0.87
CA LYS A 29 -17.22 -2.23 -1.82
C LYS A 29 -16.20 -3.32 -1.50
N ALA A 30 -15.50 -3.23 -0.36
CA ALA A 30 -14.49 -4.21 0.05
C ALA A 30 -15.08 -5.61 0.19
N ARG A 31 -14.50 -6.58 -0.52
CA ARG A 31 -14.80 -8.01 -0.35
C ARG A 31 -13.80 -8.57 0.66
N GLY A 32 -14.28 -9.18 1.74
CA GLY A 32 -13.43 -9.69 2.85
C GLY A 32 -13.86 -9.20 4.25
N GLY A 33 -14.68 -8.14 4.32
CA GLY A 33 -15.22 -7.59 5.57
C GLY A 33 -14.55 -6.29 6.03
N GLN A 34 -15.15 -5.66 7.05
CA GLN A 34 -14.63 -4.46 7.76
C GLN A 34 -14.33 -3.21 6.91
N GLY A 35 -14.67 -3.20 5.62
CA GLY A 35 -14.40 -2.07 4.74
C GLY A 35 -12.90 -1.84 4.47
N CYS A 36 -12.09 -2.90 4.50
CA CYS A 36 -10.65 -2.84 4.25
C CYS A 36 -10.27 -3.52 2.93
N VAL A 37 -9.36 -2.92 2.16
CA VAL A 37 -8.79 -3.47 0.91
C VAL A 37 -7.29 -3.23 0.90
N LEU A 38 -6.52 -4.24 0.48
CA LEU A 38 -5.12 -4.07 0.13
C LEU A 38 -5.02 -3.78 -1.38
N GLN A 39 -4.74 -2.52 -1.73
CA GLN A 39 -4.47 -2.10 -3.10
C GLN A 39 -3.01 -2.37 -3.42
N LEU A 40 -2.73 -3.21 -4.41
CA LEU A 40 -1.38 -3.32 -4.99
C LEU A 40 -1.20 -2.22 -6.04
N SER A 41 -0.02 -1.61 -6.04
CA SER A 41 0.37 -0.56 -7.00
C SER A 41 1.59 -1.01 -7.78
N PHE A 42 1.67 -0.61 -9.05
CA PHE A 42 2.86 -0.86 -9.85
C PHE A 42 3.94 0.20 -9.60
N ALA A 43 5.17 -0.25 -9.41
CA ALA A 43 6.33 0.55 -9.04
C ALA A 43 6.96 1.39 -10.16
N GLY A 44 6.28 1.50 -11.29
CA GLY A 44 6.83 2.11 -12.49
C GLY A 44 7.17 3.60 -12.32
N THR A 45 8.07 4.10 -13.17
CA THR A 45 8.49 5.51 -13.17
C THR A 45 8.24 6.14 -14.54
N GLY A 46 8.03 7.47 -14.58
CA GLY A 46 7.83 8.19 -15.85
C GLY A 46 6.54 7.74 -16.55
N GLU A 47 6.62 7.40 -17.83
CA GLU A 47 5.46 6.99 -18.63
C GLU A 47 4.86 5.64 -18.20
N SER A 48 5.60 4.82 -17.46
CA SER A 48 5.10 3.56 -16.90
C SER A 48 4.63 3.71 -15.44
N ALA A 49 4.57 4.92 -14.90
CA ALA A 49 4.09 5.15 -13.55
C ALA A 49 2.61 4.78 -13.44
N ASP A 50 2.27 4.06 -12.36
CA ASP A 50 0.89 3.75 -12.04
C ASP A 50 0.15 5.03 -11.60
N PRO A 51 -0.89 5.49 -12.32
CA PRO A 51 -1.67 6.66 -11.92
C PRO A 51 -2.39 6.49 -10.58
N GLU A 52 -2.56 5.25 -10.12
CA GLU A 52 -3.14 4.88 -8.84
C GLU A 52 -2.06 4.49 -7.81
N GLY A 53 -0.78 4.58 -8.19
CA GLY A 53 0.37 4.27 -7.36
C GLY A 53 0.64 5.31 -6.27
N TRP A 54 1.74 5.15 -5.53
CA TRP A 54 2.12 6.08 -4.48
C TRP A 54 2.36 7.49 -5.03
N THR A 55 1.84 8.47 -4.31
CA THR A 55 2.07 9.88 -4.63
C THR A 55 3.51 10.26 -4.31
N SER A 56 3.99 11.36 -4.87
CA SER A 56 5.33 11.88 -4.51
C SER A 56 5.45 12.20 -3.02
N ALA A 57 4.35 12.61 -2.38
CA ALA A 57 4.32 12.87 -0.95
C ALA A 57 4.47 11.56 -0.16
N GLU A 58 3.76 10.50 -0.53
CA GLU A 58 3.87 9.17 0.10
C GLU A 58 5.27 8.57 -0.08
N MET A 59 5.88 8.71 -1.25
CA MET A 59 7.26 8.26 -1.45
C MET A 59 8.26 9.04 -0.59
N SER A 60 8.00 10.33 -0.33
CA SER A 60 8.90 11.20 0.42
C SER A 60 8.87 11.00 1.94
N ASP A 61 7.70 10.66 2.49
CA ASP A 61 7.53 10.41 3.92
C ASP A 61 7.61 8.93 4.30
N TYR A 62 7.78 8.05 3.30
CA TYR A 62 8.01 6.63 3.52
C TYR A 62 9.33 6.38 4.25
N ASN A 63 9.24 5.90 5.49
CA ASN A 63 10.37 5.69 6.38
C ASN A 63 10.91 4.25 6.39
N GLY A 64 10.53 3.45 5.39
CA GLY A 64 11.14 2.17 5.14
C GLY A 64 10.62 1.02 5.98
N TRP A 65 10.28 1.15 7.27
CA TRP A 65 9.84 0.04 8.15
C TRP A 65 9.20 0.50 9.48
N GLY A 66 8.82 1.78 9.60
CA GLY A 66 8.32 2.34 10.87
C GLY A 66 6.89 1.88 11.19
N HIS A 67 6.53 1.94 12.47
CA HIS A 67 5.15 1.70 12.92
C HIS A 67 4.17 2.66 12.22
N ASP A 68 2.95 2.22 11.95
CA ASP A 68 1.94 2.99 11.18
C ASP A 68 1.67 4.37 11.76
N GLY A 69 1.72 4.50 13.08
CA GLY A 69 1.58 5.78 13.78
C GLY A 69 2.63 6.84 13.40
N GLY A 70 3.72 6.45 12.73
CA GLY A 70 4.73 7.37 12.21
C GLY A 70 4.44 7.92 10.82
N ARG A 71 3.32 7.52 10.19
CA ARG A 71 2.95 7.90 8.83
C ARG A 71 1.56 8.52 8.79
N PRO A 72 1.32 9.51 7.91
CA PRO A 72 0.01 10.14 7.80
C PRO A 72 -0.94 9.27 6.97
N TRP A 73 -2.07 8.89 7.58
CA TRP A 73 -3.22 8.38 6.85
C TRP A 73 -3.82 9.50 6.00
N ARG A 74 -3.99 9.25 4.70
CA ARG A 74 -4.46 10.25 3.73
C ARG A 74 -5.90 9.97 3.34
N ARG A 75 -6.75 11.00 3.37
CA ARG A 75 -8.13 10.90 2.87
C ARG A 75 -8.13 10.96 1.35
N GLY A 76 -9.20 10.44 0.73
CA GLY A 76 -9.34 10.45 -0.73
C GLY A 76 -9.16 11.82 -1.39
N GLU A 77 -9.63 12.91 -0.75
CA GLU A 77 -9.44 14.27 -1.32
C GLU A 77 -7.96 14.67 -1.40
N GLN A 78 -7.18 14.31 -0.38
CA GLN A 78 -5.75 14.58 -0.36
C GLN A 78 -5.04 13.74 -1.42
N LEU A 79 -5.36 12.45 -1.52
CA LEU A 79 -4.76 11.54 -2.50
C LEU A 79 -5.03 11.99 -3.94
N GLU A 80 -6.26 12.40 -4.26
CA GLU A 80 -6.60 12.93 -5.58
C GLU A 80 -5.83 14.22 -5.89
N ARG A 81 -5.68 15.10 -4.90
CA ARG A 81 -4.90 16.34 -5.04
C ARG A 81 -3.41 16.08 -5.24
N GLU A 82 -2.90 15.02 -4.62
CA GLU A 82 -1.51 14.57 -4.74
C GLU A 82 -1.25 13.76 -6.02
N GLY A 83 -2.28 13.49 -6.83
CA GLY A 83 -2.16 12.87 -8.15
C GLY A 83 -2.64 11.43 -8.26
N CYS A 84 -3.17 10.83 -7.18
CA CYS A 84 -3.81 9.51 -7.24
C CYS A 84 -5.19 9.63 -7.89
N VAL A 85 -5.28 9.30 -9.17
CA VAL A 85 -6.47 9.56 -9.99
C VAL A 85 -7.63 8.67 -9.53
N ARG A 86 -8.86 9.23 -9.50
CA ARG A 86 -10.13 8.50 -9.25
C ARG A 86 -10.21 7.74 -7.92
N TYR A 87 -9.43 8.12 -6.92
CA TYR A 87 -9.41 7.42 -5.62
C TYR A 87 -10.81 7.27 -5.01
N LYS A 88 -11.61 8.34 -4.95
CA LYS A 88 -12.96 8.28 -4.36
C LYS A 88 -13.95 7.49 -5.21
N GLU A 89 -13.78 7.48 -6.53
CA GLU A 89 -14.60 6.67 -7.43
C GLU A 89 -14.36 5.18 -7.19
N ASN A 90 -13.10 4.80 -7.00
CA ASN A 90 -12.67 3.42 -6.79
C ASN A 90 -13.02 2.92 -5.38
N PHE A 91 -12.70 3.71 -4.36
CA PHE A 91 -12.74 3.27 -2.96
C PHE A 91 -13.86 3.90 -2.12
N GLY A 92 -14.54 4.94 -2.60
CA GLY A 92 -15.59 5.64 -1.86
C GLY A 92 -15.14 6.95 -1.21
N ASN A 93 -16.10 7.82 -0.91
CA ASN A 93 -15.84 9.19 -0.46
C ASN A 93 -15.17 9.29 0.92
N GLU A 94 -15.53 8.37 1.83
CA GLU A 94 -14.99 8.33 3.19
C GLU A 94 -13.69 7.50 3.27
N ALA A 95 -13.28 6.89 2.16
CA ALA A 95 -12.10 6.03 2.16
C ALA A 95 -10.83 6.84 2.44
N TYR A 96 -9.94 6.22 3.22
CA TYR A 96 -8.63 6.76 3.54
C TYR A 96 -7.59 5.65 3.46
N GLY A 97 -6.38 6.02 3.09
CA GLY A 97 -5.31 5.10 2.74
C GLY A 97 -4.05 5.35 3.55
N LEU A 98 -3.34 4.28 3.82
CA LEU A 98 -1.95 4.31 4.27
C LEU A 98 -1.11 3.55 3.26
N HIS A 99 0.06 4.08 2.90
CA HIS A 99 0.95 3.43 1.96
C HIS A 99 1.76 2.35 2.69
N HIS A 100 1.66 1.10 2.22
CA HIS A 100 2.30 -0.09 2.80
C HIS A 100 3.07 -0.88 1.77
N ARG A 101 4.06 -1.63 2.25
CA ARG A 101 4.52 -2.80 1.52
C ARG A 101 3.69 -4.00 1.86
N PHE A 102 3.67 -4.92 0.92
CA PHE A 102 3.02 -6.19 1.03
C PHE A 102 4.01 -7.33 0.78
N TYR A 103 3.72 -8.47 1.36
CA TYR A 103 4.41 -9.73 1.11
C TYR A 103 3.39 -10.85 1.01
N LEU A 104 3.73 -11.84 0.18
CA LEU A 104 2.98 -13.08 0.11
C LEU A 104 3.54 -14.07 1.11
N HIS A 105 2.68 -14.76 1.83
CA HIS A 105 3.06 -15.87 2.70
C HIS A 105 2.08 -17.04 2.60
N LEU A 106 2.52 -18.21 3.05
CA LEU A 106 1.67 -19.40 3.18
C LEU A 106 1.36 -19.62 4.66
N ASP A 107 0.10 -19.83 5.00
CA ASP A 107 -0.27 -20.26 6.34
C ASP A 107 0.02 -21.75 6.59
N GLY A 108 -0.26 -22.22 7.80
CA GLY A 108 -0.07 -23.63 8.19
C GLY A 108 -0.95 -24.64 7.44
N ARG A 109 -1.89 -24.18 6.61
CA ARG A 109 -2.76 -25.00 5.74
C ARG A 109 -2.34 -24.93 4.28
N GLY A 110 -1.32 -24.13 3.94
CA GLY A 110 -0.88 -23.90 2.56
C GLY A 110 -1.75 -22.90 1.80
N GLN A 111 -2.55 -22.08 2.48
CA GLN A 111 -3.29 -20.97 1.87
C GLN A 111 -2.35 -19.79 1.64
N ILE A 112 -2.46 -19.15 0.46
CA ILE A 112 -1.71 -17.92 0.16
C ILE A 112 -2.41 -16.72 0.79
N TRP A 113 -1.62 -15.88 1.44
CA TRP A 113 -2.04 -14.63 2.05
C TRP A 113 -1.24 -13.47 1.48
N LEU A 114 -1.92 -12.35 1.23
CA LEU A 114 -1.30 -11.06 1.02
C LEU A 114 -1.33 -10.30 2.35
N ALA A 115 -0.17 -9.97 2.88
CA ALA A 115 -0.03 -9.29 4.16
C ALA A 115 0.70 -7.96 4.01
N ALA A 116 0.15 -6.93 4.64
CA ALA A 116 0.80 -5.66 4.87
C ALA A 116 1.88 -5.80 5.95
N GLU A 117 2.87 -4.92 5.90
CA GLU A 117 4.00 -4.92 6.84
C GLU A 117 3.64 -4.71 8.31
N ASP A 118 2.44 -4.20 8.61
CA ASP A 118 1.89 -4.01 9.96
C ASP A 118 1.13 -5.26 10.48
N GLY A 119 0.95 -6.27 9.63
CA GLY A 119 0.24 -7.50 9.94
C GLY A 119 -1.23 -7.51 9.51
N CYS A 120 -1.74 -6.46 8.85
CA CYS A 120 -3.04 -6.55 8.18
C CYS A 120 -2.94 -7.54 7.02
N GLU A 121 -3.81 -8.54 6.94
CA GLU A 121 -3.74 -9.57 5.90
C GLU A 121 -5.10 -9.91 5.30
N GLY A 122 -5.07 -10.38 4.06
CA GLY A 122 -6.24 -10.81 3.31
C GLY A 122 -5.90 -11.87 2.27
N GLU A 123 -6.92 -12.61 1.86
CA GLU A 123 -6.82 -13.49 0.70
C GLU A 123 -6.69 -12.64 -0.59
N PRO A 124 -5.84 -13.03 -1.56
CA PRO A 124 -5.66 -12.30 -2.83
C PRO A 124 -6.91 -12.22 -3.71
#